data_AF-A0A816LB82-F1
#
_entry.id   AF-A0A816LB82-F1
#
_cell.length_a   1.000
_cell.length_b   1.000
_cell.length_c   1.000
_cell.angle_alpha   90.00
_cell.angle_beta   90.00
_cell.angle_gamma   90.00
#
_symmetry.space_group_name_H-M   'P 1'
#
loop_
_entity.id
_entity.type
_entity.pdbx_description
1 polymer ?
#
loop_
_entity_poly.entity_id
_entity_poly.type
_entity_poly.pdbx_seq_one_letter_code
_entity_poly.pdbx_strand_id
1 'polypeptide(L)'
;MNRTDDLSIILPPCAMVFESLPDEIFFEIFEYASIQDLYHGFYSLNLRFRMILASLTNLYGETTFERELYSPPFRFFASRITKFSMHHVDLMNLSPFSAVRSLTLYIEPNRAQCQVIRAFSHLKYLYISQRPIGHFYYSVSLPHFVFTNAYPNLYTCQLNLISYRIQQNWTCVPSLHTLSVCLENPRVFTQILQSCPSLISLKVELTQHFTRPTTRFDIAPHICLRRFHLYLSQTMFSCCDIIEVLLSLVPNLTDFGIRGTASTAYSLNINLLADVLHRCVPKLQHFHLDMFIEESLSRMITDSANQQIGQLFRLFTNIQIYPSTQKVPARLIIQG
;
A
#
# COMPACT_ATOMS: atom_id res chain seq x y z
N MET A 1 30.91 24.54 -74.52
CA MET A 1 30.70 23.48 -73.52
C MET A 1 31.27 23.97 -72.21
N ASN A 2 30.42 24.42 -71.28
CA ASN A 2 30.70 24.51 -69.85
C ASN A 2 29.35 24.72 -69.18
N ARG A 3 28.70 23.61 -68.82
CA ARG A 3 27.52 23.60 -67.95
C ARG A 3 28.04 23.86 -66.54
N THR A 4 27.78 25.04 -66.02
CA THR A 4 27.74 25.27 -64.58
C THR A 4 26.40 24.76 -64.10
N ASP A 5 26.39 23.50 -63.65
CA ASP A 5 25.25 22.89 -63.00
C ASP A 5 25.02 23.61 -61.65
N ASP A 6 23.92 24.35 -61.57
CA ASP A 6 23.32 24.84 -60.32
C ASP A 6 22.97 23.64 -59.44
N LEU A 7 23.87 23.28 -58.54
CA LEU A 7 23.55 22.42 -57.40
C LEU A 7 22.86 23.27 -56.32
N SER A 8 21.59 23.60 -56.57
CA SER A 8 20.67 23.96 -55.51
C SER A 8 20.52 22.74 -54.59
N ILE A 9 21.28 22.72 -53.50
CA ILE A 9 21.15 21.75 -52.42
C ILE A 9 19.76 21.99 -51.80
N ILE A 10 18.80 21.18 -52.21
CA ILE A 10 17.52 21.04 -51.53
C ILE A 10 17.85 20.41 -50.18
N LEU A 11 17.93 21.23 -49.13
CA LEU A 11 18.00 20.74 -47.75
C LEU A 11 16.77 19.86 -47.48
N PRO A 12 16.95 18.68 -46.84
CA PRO A 12 15.86 17.77 -46.55
C PRO A 12 14.83 18.41 -45.59
N PRO A 13 13.58 17.91 -45.60
CA PRO A 13 12.45 18.53 -44.91
C PRO A 13 12.69 18.56 -43.41
N CYS A 14 12.48 19.74 -42.82
CA CYS A 14 12.35 20.03 -41.39
C CYS A 14 12.69 18.86 -40.46
N ALA A 15 13.95 18.76 -40.05
CA ALA A 15 14.25 18.08 -38.79
C ALA A 15 13.39 18.77 -37.72
N MET A 16 12.44 18.06 -37.13
CA MET A 16 11.68 18.59 -35.99
C MET A 16 12.70 18.90 -34.90
N VAL A 17 12.93 20.19 -34.69
CA VAL A 17 13.71 20.68 -33.55
C VAL A 17 12.86 20.41 -32.34
N PHE A 18 13.34 19.61 -31.38
CA PHE A 18 12.56 19.22 -30.20
C PHE A 18 11.98 20.44 -29.47
N GLU A 19 12.74 21.53 -29.44
CA GLU A 19 12.38 22.84 -28.88
C GLU A 19 11.25 23.56 -29.63
N SER A 20 10.80 23.05 -30.78
CA SER A 20 9.64 23.56 -31.52
C SER A 20 8.31 22.92 -31.11
N LEU A 21 8.33 21.88 -30.27
CA LEU A 21 7.12 21.29 -29.72
C LEU A 21 6.33 22.32 -28.89
N PRO A 22 4.99 22.27 -28.83
CA PRO A 22 4.16 23.13 -27.98
C PRO A 22 4.40 22.91 -26.47
N ASP A 23 4.05 23.90 -25.64
CA ASP A 23 4.23 23.81 -24.17
C ASP A 23 3.40 22.68 -23.56
N GLU A 24 2.22 22.42 -24.11
CA GLU A 24 1.30 21.36 -23.68
C GLU A 24 1.94 19.97 -23.75
N ILE A 25 2.72 19.72 -24.79
CA ILE A 25 3.44 18.46 -24.97
C ILE A 25 4.54 18.33 -23.92
N PHE A 26 5.22 19.42 -23.59
CA PHE A 26 6.22 19.40 -22.51
C PHE A 26 5.59 19.18 -21.15
N PHE A 27 4.43 19.78 -20.87
CA PHE A 27 3.70 19.52 -19.64
C PHE A 27 3.39 18.03 -19.49
N GLU A 28 2.86 17.40 -20.54
CA GLU A 28 2.54 15.98 -20.54
C GLU A 28 3.79 15.10 -20.34
N ILE A 29 4.89 15.38 -21.06
CA ILE A 29 6.15 14.64 -20.90
C ILE A 29 6.70 14.79 -19.48
N PHE A 30 6.69 16.01 -18.93
CA PHE A 30 7.30 16.32 -17.64
C PHE A 30 6.54 15.74 -16.45
N GLU A 31 5.26 15.36 -16.60
CA GLU A 31 4.52 14.64 -15.55
C GLU A 31 5.11 13.27 -15.21
N TYR A 32 5.86 12.66 -16.14
CA TYR A 32 6.47 11.34 -15.97
C TYR A 32 7.93 11.39 -15.50
N ALA A 33 8.52 12.58 -15.36
CA ALA A 33 9.92 12.75 -15.02
C ALA A 33 10.14 13.10 -13.53
N SER A 34 11.29 12.69 -12.98
CA SER A 34 11.69 13.11 -11.64
C SER A 34 12.10 14.59 -11.63
N ILE A 35 12.00 15.27 -10.48
CA ILE A 35 12.47 16.65 -10.38
C ILE A 35 13.97 16.81 -10.69
N GLN A 36 14.76 15.76 -10.47
CA GLN A 36 16.17 15.73 -10.80
C GLN A 36 16.37 15.76 -12.32
N ASP A 37 15.67 14.90 -13.06
CA ASP A 37 15.75 14.84 -14.52
C ASP A 37 15.23 16.14 -15.15
N LEU A 38 14.13 16.68 -14.61
CA LEU A 38 13.58 17.96 -15.04
C LEU A 38 14.59 19.10 -14.87
N TYR A 39 15.20 19.20 -13.69
CA TYR A 39 16.15 20.26 -13.41
C TYR A 39 17.42 20.11 -14.27
N HIS A 40 18.05 18.95 -14.25
CA HIS A 40 19.35 18.74 -14.92
C HIS A 40 19.22 18.69 -16.43
N GLY A 41 18.12 18.15 -16.96
CA GLY A 41 17.86 18.08 -18.39
C GLY A 41 17.45 19.41 -19.01
N PHE A 42 16.63 20.22 -18.32
CA PHE A 42 15.91 21.32 -18.98
C PHE A 42 16.14 22.72 -18.38
N TYR A 43 16.57 22.84 -17.13
CA TYR A 43 16.63 24.15 -16.45
C TYR A 43 17.61 25.14 -17.09
N SER A 44 18.75 24.66 -17.59
CA SER A 44 19.79 25.53 -18.16
C SER A 44 19.72 25.65 -19.68
N LEU A 45 18.74 25.01 -20.35
CA LEU A 45 18.68 24.99 -21.82
C LEU A 45 18.32 26.35 -22.40
N ASN A 46 17.17 26.92 -22.00
CA ASN A 46 16.73 28.24 -22.45
C ASN A 46 15.68 28.85 -21.50
N LEU A 47 15.27 30.09 -21.77
CA LEU A 47 14.26 30.79 -20.96
C LEU A 47 12.90 30.10 -20.97
N ARG A 48 12.47 29.58 -22.13
CA ARG A 48 11.18 28.91 -22.30
C ARG A 48 11.06 27.71 -21.35
N PHE A 49 12.04 26.80 -21.35
CA PHE A 49 12.02 25.66 -20.45
C PHE A 49 12.04 26.07 -18.98
N ARG A 50 12.77 27.12 -18.60
CA ARG A 50 12.71 27.64 -17.22
C ARG A 50 11.32 28.09 -16.83
N MET A 51 10.58 28.73 -17.73
CA MET A 51 9.19 29.15 -17.49
C MET A 51 8.26 27.95 -17.38
N ILE A 52 8.37 26.97 -18.29
CA ILE A 52 7.61 25.72 -18.23
C ILE A 52 7.85 25.03 -16.89
N LEU A 53 9.12 24.79 -16.54
CA LEU A 53 9.51 24.18 -15.27
C LEU A 53 8.99 24.97 -14.06
N ALA A 54 8.99 26.29 -14.09
CA ALA A 54 8.46 27.14 -13.02
C ALA A 54 6.92 27.00 -12.85
N SER A 55 6.21 26.69 -13.93
CA SER A 55 4.74 26.53 -13.91
C SER A 55 4.26 25.12 -13.56
N LEU A 56 5.14 24.12 -13.58
CA LEU A 56 4.77 22.74 -13.21
C LEU A 56 4.21 22.66 -11.79
N THR A 57 3.21 21.81 -11.61
CA THR A 57 2.63 21.46 -10.31
C THR A 57 2.54 19.94 -10.18
N ASN A 58 2.16 19.45 -9.00
CA ASN A 58 1.95 18.02 -8.76
C ASN A 58 3.20 17.14 -8.96
N LEU A 59 4.38 17.69 -8.67
CA LEU A 59 5.65 17.03 -8.94
C LEU A 59 5.93 15.86 -7.98
N TYR A 60 6.75 14.93 -8.47
CA TYR A 60 7.29 13.80 -7.72
C TYR A 60 8.73 14.07 -7.31
N GLY A 61 8.99 14.08 -5.99
CA GLY A 61 10.32 14.17 -5.42
C GLY A 61 10.71 12.85 -4.75
N GLU A 62 11.93 12.40 -5.00
CA GLU A 62 12.51 11.22 -4.34
C GLU A 62 13.90 11.54 -3.83
N THR A 63 14.21 11.11 -2.61
CA THR A 63 15.54 11.27 -2.03
C THR A 63 16.03 10.01 -1.34
N THR A 64 17.32 9.75 -1.52
CA THR A 64 18.05 8.67 -0.83
C THR A 64 18.93 9.20 0.28
N PHE A 65 19.39 10.45 0.20
CA PHE A 65 20.29 11.05 1.19
C PHE A 65 19.82 12.45 1.58
N GLU A 66 19.91 12.80 2.86
CA GLU A 66 19.52 14.13 3.37
C GLU A 66 20.16 15.27 2.55
N ARG A 67 21.44 15.14 2.17
CA ARG A 67 22.17 16.15 1.40
C ARG A 67 21.48 16.54 0.09
N GLU A 68 20.70 15.64 -0.51
CA GLU A 68 19.98 15.88 -1.75
C GLU A 68 18.85 16.89 -1.55
N LEU A 69 18.24 16.98 -0.36
CA LEU A 69 17.22 17.99 -0.06
C LEU A 69 17.76 19.42 -0.16
N TYR A 70 19.06 19.58 0.04
CA TYR A 70 19.73 20.87 -0.11
C TYR A 70 20.24 21.14 -1.53
N SER A 71 20.05 20.20 -2.46
CA SER A 71 20.46 20.36 -3.86
C SER A 71 19.57 21.38 -4.61
N PRO A 72 20.08 21.97 -5.71
CA PRO A 72 19.32 22.94 -6.49
C PRO A 72 17.94 22.45 -6.99
N PRO A 73 17.76 21.20 -7.48
CA PRO A 73 16.44 20.70 -7.89
C PRO A 73 15.40 20.79 -6.77
N PHE A 74 15.75 20.30 -5.57
CA PHE A 74 14.84 20.32 -4.43
C PHE A 74 14.52 21.73 -3.97
N ARG A 75 15.51 22.62 -3.89
CA ARG A 75 15.27 24.03 -3.54
C ARG A 75 14.35 24.72 -4.55
N PHE A 76 14.50 24.42 -5.83
CA PHE A 76 13.69 25.01 -6.89
C PHE A 76 12.23 24.49 -6.86
N PHE A 77 12.03 23.19 -6.64
CA PHE A 77 10.71 22.55 -6.75
C PHE A 77 9.98 22.32 -5.42
N ALA A 78 10.59 22.55 -4.26
CA ALA A 78 10.10 22.12 -2.94
C ALA A 78 8.59 22.34 -2.71
N SER A 79 8.10 23.55 -2.93
CA SER A 79 6.69 23.93 -2.69
C SER A 79 5.69 23.33 -3.68
N ARG A 80 6.18 22.66 -4.74
CA ARG A 80 5.38 22.10 -5.85
C ARG A 80 5.42 20.57 -5.87
N ILE A 81 6.23 19.97 -5.00
CA ILE A 81 6.27 18.53 -4.78
C ILE A 81 5.03 18.12 -4.00
N THR A 82 4.20 17.28 -4.60
CA THR A 82 2.98 16.75 -3.97
C THR A 82 3.09 15.28 -3.60
N LYS A 83 3.98 14.56 -4.29
CA LYS A 83 4.32 13.16 -4.01
C LYS A 83 5.78 13.12 -3.62
N PHE A 84 6.07 12.67 -2.41
CA PHE A 84 7.42 12.67 -1.87
C PHE A 84 7.79 11.29 -1.34
N SER A 85 8.97 10.81 -1.74
CA SER A 85 9.48 9.49 -1.39
C SER A 85 10.86 9.59 -0.75
N MET A 86 11.09 8.86 0.34
CA MET A 86 12.29 8.97 1.16
C MET A 86 12.83 7.61 1.57
N HIS A 87 14.11 7.37 1.31
CA HIS A 87 14.80 6.13 1.66
C HIS A 87 15.64 6.19 2.94
N HIS A 88 15.78 7.34 3.60
CA HIS A 88 16.71 7.51 4.73
C HIS A 88 16.06 7.87 6.08
N VAL A 89 16.80 7.63 7.16
CA VAL A 89 16.37 7.74 8.57
C VAL A 89 16.87 9.02 9.27
N ASP A 90 17.56 9.90 8.53
CA ASP A 90 18.13 11.10 9.15
C ASP A 90 17.07 12.17 9.42
N LEU A 91 17.39 13.05 10.36
CA LEU A 91 16.59 14.20 10.75
C LEU A 91 16.60 15.24 9.63
N MET A 92 15.55 15.21 8.80
CA MET A 92 15.41 16.11 7.67
C MET A 92 14.46 17.26 7.97
N ASN A 93 14.81 18.48 7.58
CA ASN A 93 13.88 19.59 7.57
C ASN A 93 12.93 19.46 6.36
N LEU A 94 11.69 19.03 6.62
CA LEU A 94 10.67 18.88 5.58
C LEU A 94 9.72 20.08 5.44
N SER A 95 9.96 21.17 6.17
CA SER A 95 9.13 22.37 6.09
C SER A 95 9.00 22.98 4.68
N PRO A 96 9.99 22.89 3.77
CA PRO A 96 9.83 23.40 2.41
C PRO A 96 8.78 22.66 1.58
N PHE A 97 8.42 21.43 1.95
CA PHE A 97 7.54 20.55 1.18
C PHE A 97 6.07 20.68 1.59
N SER A 98 5.59 21.91 1.73
CA SER A 98 4.24 22.21 2.26
C SER A 98 3.09 21.67 1.41
N ALA A 99 3.32 21.39 0.12
CA ALA A 99 2.32 20.87 -0.79
C ALA A 99 2.20 19.34 -0.81
N VAL A 100 3.00 18.63 0.01
CA VAL A 100 2.99 17.15 0.03
C VAL A 100 1.62 16.63 0.48
N ARG A 101 1.05 15.79 -0.39
CA ARG A 101 -0.22 15.06 -0.18
C ARG A 101 -0.01 13.56 -0.15
N SER A 102 1.09 13.06 -0.73
CA SER A 102 1.46 11.65 -0.71
C SER A 102 2.88 11.50 -0.20
N LEU A 103 3.07 10.76 0.89
CA LEU A 103 4.37 10.49 1.48
C LEU A 103 4.65 8.98 1.48
N THR A 104 5.78 8.57 0.92
CA THR A 104 6.27 7.20 0.96
C THR A 104 7.59 7.16 1.72
N LEU A 105 7.64 6.33 2.76
CA LEU A 105 8.81 6.13 3.61
C LEU A 105 9.29 4.69 3.43
N TYR A 106 10.47 4.49 2.85
CA TYR A 106 11.02 3.14 2.67
C TYR A 106 11.62 2.56 3.95
N ILE A 107 11.85 3.42 4.94
CA ILE A 107 12.30 3.04 6.28
C ILE A 107 11.33 3.60 7.31
N GLU A 108 11.12 2.83 8.37
CA GLU A 108 10.30 3.25 9.49
C GLU A 108 10.89 4.49 10.19
N PRO A 109 10.10 5.58 10.33
CA PRO A 109 10.61 6.80 10.91
C PRO A 109 10.82 6.70 12.42
N ASN A 110 11.92 7.26 12.91
CA ASN A 110 12.16 7.43 14.33
C ASN A 110 11.22 8.49 14.95
N ARG A 111 11.23 8.62 16.28
CA ARG A 111 10.34 9.57 17.00
C ARG A 111 10.49 11.01 16.53
N ALA A 112 11.71 11.47 16.24
CA ALA A 112 11.97 12.84 15.86
C ALA A 112 11.47 13.12 14.43
N GLN A 113 11.66 12.17 13.52
CA GLN A 113 11.10 12.22 12.16
C GLN A 113 9.58 12.21 12.17
N CYS A 114 8.96 11.41 13.05
CA CYS A 114 7.50 11.40 13.18
C CYS A 114 6.95 12.80 13.52
N GLN A 115 7.67 13.60 14.33
CA GLN A 115 7.27 14.98 14.63
C GLN A 115 7.36 15.89 13.41
N VAL A 116 8.37 15.71 12.56
CA VAL A 116 8.48 16.45 11.30
C VAL A 116 7.34 16.04 10.35
N ILE A 117 7.08 14.74 10.21
CA ILE A 117 6.01 14.20 9.35
C ILE A 117 4.63 14.66 9.82
N ARG A 118 4.44 14.86 11.13
CA ARG A 118 3.20 15.42 11.70
C ARG A 118 2.85 16.80 11.11
N ALA A 119 3.83 17.56 10.61
CA ALA A 119 3.58 18.88 10.02
C ALA A 119 2.82 18.84 8.68
N PHE A 120 2.72 17.68 8.02
CA PHE A 120 1.99 17.54 6.75
C PHE A 120 0.47 17.49 6.96
N SER A 121 -0.14 18.64 7.22
CA SER A 121 -1.59 18.79 7.48
C SER A 121 -2.49 18.40 6.29
N HIS A 122 -1.95 18.45 5.07
CA HIS A 122 -2.67 18.12 3.83
C HIS A 122 -2.42 16.69 3.33
N LEU A 123 -1.79 15.84 4.15
CA LEU A 123 -1.47 14.47 3.78
C LEU A 123 -2.76 13.67 3.50
N LYS A 124 -2.84 13.09 2.31
CA LYS A 124 -3.92 12.22 1.84
C LYS A 124 -3.50 10.75 1.75
N TYR A 125 -2.22 10.51 1.46
CA TYR A 125 -1.67 9.18 1.30
C TYR A 125 -0.38 9.04 2.10
N LEU A 126 -0.31 8.02 2.95
CA LEU A 126 0.88 7.70 3.73
C LEU A 126 1.23 6.24 3.52
N TYR A 127 2.45 5.97 3.06
CA TYR A 127 2.95 4.62 2.85
C TYR A 127 4.25 4.42 3.60
N ILE A 128 4.32 3.38 4.42
CA ILE A 128 5.56 2.87 4.97
C ILE A 128 5.86 1.55 4.25
N SER A 129 7.01 1.46 3.59
CA SER A 129 7.43 0.25 2.92
C SER A 129 7.56 -0.87 3.94
N GLN A 130 6.86 -1.98 3.67
CA GLN A 130 6.93 -3.17 4.50
C GLN A 130 8.34 -3.74 4.40
N ARG A 131 9.10 -3.70 5.49
CA ARG A 131 10.36 -4.43 5.56
C ARG A 131 10.07 -5.93 5.73
N PRO A 132 10.94 -6.81 5.19
CA PRO A 132 10.86 -8.23 5.45
C PRO A 132 10.80 -8.53 6.95
N ILE A 133 9.99 -9.53 7.29
CA ILE A 133 9.74 -10.04 8.64
C ILE A 133 11.07 -10.28 9.36
N GLY A 134 11.28 -9.63 10.51
CA GLY A 134 12.46 -9.86 11.38
C GLY A 134 13.13 -8.60 11.95
N HIS A 135 12.88 -7.42 11.36
CA HIS A 135 13.44 -6.14 11.81
C HIS A 135 12.38 -5.06 11.98
N PHE A 136 11.29 -5.38 12.68
CA PHE A 136 10.30 -4.39 13.08
C PHE A 136 10.87 -3.55 14.22
N TYR A 137 11.22 -2.30 13.94
CA TYR A 137 11.41 -1.31 14.98
C TYR A 137 10.02 -0.81 15.39
N TYR A 138 9.72 -0.73 16.69
CA TYR A 138 8.41 -0.27 17.13
C TYR A 138 8.32 1.26 17.06
N SER A 139 7.88 1.83 15.92
CA SER A 139 7.50 3.24 15.93
C SER A 139 6.11 3.40 16.52
N VAL A 140 6.05 3.70 17.81
CA VAL A 140 4.78 4.01 18.51
C VAL A 140 4.17 5.34 18.03
N SER A 141 4.99 6.24 17.49
CA SER A 141 4.60 7.64 17.25
C SER A 141 3.73 7.82 16.02
N LEU A 142 4.07 7.18 14.89
CA LEU A 142 3.35 7.41 13.65
C LEU A 142 1.93 6.81 13.64
N PRO A 143 1.71 5.55 14.10
CA PRO A 143 0.36 5.04 14.31
C PRO A 143 -0.44 5.94 15.24
N HIS A 144 0.16 6.42 16.33
CA HIS A 144 -0.51 7.35 17.24
C HIS A 144 -1.00 8.62 16.51
N PHE A 145 -0.20 9.24 15.64
CA PHE A 145 -0.64 10.42 14.88
C PHE A 145 -1.76 10.11 13.87
N VAL A 146 -1.68 8.96 13.21
CA VAL A 146 -2.75 8.49 12.32
C VAL A 146 -4.07 8.35 13.10
N PHE A 147 -4.05 7.60 14.21
CA PHE A 147 -5.24 7.30 14.99
C PHE A 147 -5.66 8.39 15.99
N THR A 148 -4.93 9.50 16.07
CA THR A 148 -5.36 10.72 16.80
C THR A 148 -5.89 11.80 15.86
N ASN A 149 -6.09 11.47 14.59
CA ASN A 149 -6.59 12.37 13.55
C ASN A 149 -5.66 13.59 13.34
N ALA A 150 -4.34 13.43 13.47
CA ALA A 150 -3.38 14.48 13.15
C ALA A 150 -3.36 14.82 11.65
N TYR A 151 -3.85 13.91 10.81
CA TYR A 151 -3.94 14.04 9.36
C TYR A 151 -5.42 14.04 8.92
N PRO A 152 -6.11 15.19 8.98
CA PRO A 152 -7.57 15.23 8.77
C PRO A 152 -8.01 14.80 7.37
N ASN A 153 -7.12 14.83 6.38
CA ASN A 153 -7.41 14.47 5.00
C ASN A 153 -6.89 13.07 4.60
N LEU A 154 -6.37 12.29 5.56
CA LEU A 154 -5.71 11.02 5.27
C LEU A 154 -6.72 9.98 4.78
N TYR A 155 -6.61 9.61 3.51
CA TYR A 155 -7.53 8.72 2.82
C TYR A 155 -7.01 7.28 2.76
N THR A 156 -5.73 7.10 2.46
CA THR A 156 -5.06 5.80 2.44
C THR A 156 -3.84 5.82 3.35
N CYS A 157 -3.69 4.77 4.14
CA CYS A 157 -2.55 4.59 5.02
C CYS A 157 -2.01 3.16 4.94
N GLN A 158 -0.70 3.01 4.83
CA GLN A 158 0.00 1.75 5.01
C GLN A 158 1.02 1.90 6.14
N LEU A 159 0.83 1.14 7.21
CA LEU A 159 1.69 1.10 8.38
C LEU A 159 2.40 -0.25 8.45
N ASN A 160 3.54 -0.28 9.14
CA ASN A 160 4.24 -1.51 9.49
C ASN A 160 3.52 -2.17 10.68
N LEU A 161 4.15 -2.23 11.84
CA LEU A 161 3.66 -2.97 13.00
C LEU A 161 2.96 -2.04 14.00
N ILE A 162 1.73 -2.38 14.39
CA ILE A 162 1.05 -1.78 15.54
C ILE A 162 1.09 -2.77 16.70
N SER A 163 1.82 -2.37 17.75
CA SER A 163 1.89 -3.12 19.00
C SER A 163 0.70 -2.82 19.91
N TYR A 164 0.26 -3.82 20.68
CA TYR A 164 -0.79 -3.67 21.70
C TYR A 164 -0.41 -2.71 22.84
N ARG A 165 0.89 -2.39 22.98
CA ARG A 165 1.40 -1.47 24.00
C ARG A 165 1.02 -0.01 23.73
N ILE A 166 0.51 0.29 22.55
CA ILE A 166 0.04 1.63 22.19
C ILE A 166 -1.28 1.88 22.94
N GLN A 167 -1.21 2.64 24.03
CA GLN A 167 -2.36 2.95 24.88
C GLN A 167 -3.42 3.80 24.15
N GLN A 168 -4.54 3.15 23.84
CA GLN A 168 -5.99 3.49 23.97
C GLN A 168 -6.56 4.90 23.73
N ASN A 169 -5.78 5.95 23.50
CA ASN A 169 -6.33 7.29 23.23
C ASN A 169 -6.50 7.56 21.73
N TRP A 170 -6.97 6.56 20.99
CA TRP A 170 -7.31 6.77 19.59
C TRP A 170 -8.61 7.57 19.49
N THR A 171 -8.63 8.52 18.59
CA THR A 171 -9.80 9.36 18.31
C THR A 171 -10.45 8.88 17.01
N CYS A 172 -11.61 9.45 16.71
CA CYS A 172 -12.28 9.19 15.44
C CYS A 172 -11.48 9.78 14.27
N VAL A 173 -11.16 8.94 13.28
CA VAL A 173 -10.47 9.25 12.02
C VAL A 173 -11.45 9.00 10.86
N PRO A 174 -12.38 9.93 10.60
CA PRO A 174 -13.47 9.72 9.64
C PRO A 174 -13.03 9.79 8.17
N SER A 175 -11.83 10.30 7.89
CA SER A 175 -11.31 10.45 6.53
C SER A 175 -10.58 9.21 6.01
N LEU A 176 -10.22 8.26 6.87
CA LEU A 176 -9.46 7.08 6.48
C LEU A 176 -10.38 6.01 5.87
N HIS A 177 -10.16 5.70 4.59
CA HIS A 177 -10.98 4.75 3.82
C HIS A 177 -10.24 3.46 3.51
N THR A 178 -8.90 3.51 3.39
CA THR A 178 -8.06 2.36 3.10
C THR A 178 -6.92 2.26 4.10
N LEU A 179 -6.80 1.12 4.78
CA LEU A 179 -5.73 0.86 5.73
C LEU A 179 -5.05 -0.48 5.41
N SER A 180 -3.72 -0.50 5.37
CA SER A 180 -2.90 -1.71 5.38
C SER A 180 -1.98 -1.69 6.60
N VAL A 181 -1.96 -2.76 7.38
CA VAL A 181 -1.23 -2.77 8.65
C VAL A 181 -0.86 -4.17 9.10
N CYS A 182 0.25 -4.29 9.82
CA CYS A 182 0.63 -5.49 10.56
C CYS A 182 0.26 -5.34 12.04
N LEU A 183 -0.39 -6.35 12.63
CA LEU A 183 -0.87 -6.34 14.01
C LEU A 183 -0.20 -7.46 14.81
N GLU A 184 0.26 -7.11 16.01
CA GLU A 184 0.69 -8.11 16.99
C GLU A 184 -0.48 -8.78 17.71
N ASN A 185 -1.60 -8.06 17.88
CA ASN A 185 -2.70 -8.47 18.72
C ASN A 185 -4.04 -8.19 18.02
N PRO A 186 -4.99 -9.16 18.00
CA PRO A 186 -6.29 -8.97 17.34
C PRO A 186 -7.14 -7.90 18.03
N ARG A 187 -6.89 -7.57 19.30
CA ARG A 187 -7.60 -6.47 19.98
C ARG A 187 -7.31 -5.11 19.35
N VAL A 188 -6.23 -4.98 18.59
CA VAL A 188 -5.96 -3.76 17.83
C VAL A 188 -6.93 -3.66 16.64
N PHE A 189 -7.37 -4.79 16.08
CA PHE A 189 -8.36 -4.79 15.00
C PHE A 189 -9.67 -4.11 15.43
N THR A 190 -10.18 -4.42 16.62
CA THR A 190 -11.40 -3.79 17.13
C THR A 190 -11.23 -2.30 17.34
N GLN A 191 -10.08 -1.87 17.85
CA GLN A 191 -9.75 -0.45 18.04
C GLN A 191 -9.68 0.29 16.69
N ILE A 192 -9.12 -0.34 15.65
CA ILE A 192 -9.09 0.22 14.29
C ILE A 192 -10.53 0.44 13.81
N LEU A 193 -11.39 -0.57 13.91
CA LEU A 193 -12.78 -0.45 13.46
C LEU A 193 -13.54 0.64 14.22
N GLN A 194 -13.33 0.78 15.53
CA GLN A 194 -13.96 1.84 16.32
C GLN A 194 -13.45 3.24 15.96
N SER A 195 -12.16 3.35 15.62
CA SER A 195 -11.53 4.64 15.33
C SER A 195 -11.75 5.10 13.89
N CYS A 196 -12.02 4.18 12.95
CA CYS A 196 -12.11 4.49 11.52
C CYS A 196 -13.50 4.16 10.96
N PRO A 197 -14.56 4.93 11.29
CA PRO A 197 -15.95 4.58 10.93
C PRO A 197 -16.23 4.56 9.42
N SER A 198 -15.41 5.25 8.62
CA SER A 198 -15.53 5.31 7.16
C SER A 198 -14.64 4.30 6.44
N LEU A 199 -14.02 3.36 7.17
CA LEU A 199 -13.08 2.41 6.58
C LEU A 199 -13.80 1.47 5.60
N ILE A 200 -13.40 1.50 4.33
CA ILE A 200 -13.99 0.67 3.26
C ILE A 200 -13.12 -0.55 2.99
N SER A 201 -11.80 -0.40 3.06
CA SER A 201 -10.82 -1.43 2.73
C SER A 201 -9.78 -1.59 3.83
N LEU A 202 -9.60 -2.81 4.30
CA LEU A 202 -8.64 -3.14 5.35
C LEU A 202 -7.77 -4.33 4.91
N LYS A 203 -6.46 -4.17 5.01
CA LYS A 203 -5.49 -5.27 4.87
C LYS A 203 -4.75 -5.42 6.19
N VAL A 204 -4.80 -6.62 6.76
CA VAL A 204 -4.21 -6.93 8.06
C VAL A 204 -3.27 -8.10 7.91
N GLU A 205 -2.04 -7.92 8.32
CA GLU A 205 -1.08 -8.99 8.57
C GLU A 205 -1.02 -9.29 10.06
N LEU A 206 -1.07 -10.57 10.43
CA LEU A 206 -0.99 -11.01 11.81
C LEU A 206 0.36 -11.75 12.01
N THR A 207 1.20 -11.25 12.93
CA THR A 207 2.60 -11.71 13.10
C THR A 207 2.91 -12.56 14.32
N GLN A 208 2.01 -12.69 15.30
CA GLN A 208 2.30 -13.42 16.54
C GLN A 208 1.41 -14.65 16.77
N HIS A 209 1.87 -15.55 17.64
CA HIS A 209 1.09 -16.67 18.16
C HIS A 209 -0.09 -16.14 18.98
N PHE A 210 -1.26 -16.11 18.36
CA PHE A 210 -2.52 -15.81 19.00
C PHE A 210 -2.74 -16.77 20.16
N THR A 211 -2.67 -16.30 21.40
CA THR A 211 -3.41 -17.00 22.45
C THR A 211 -4.88 -16.91 22.10
N ARG A 212 -5.59 -18.04 22.15
CA ARG A 212 -7.02 -18.11 21.80
C ARG A 212 -7.76 -16.89 22.35
N PRO A 213 -8.54 -16.15 21.53
CA PRO A 213 -9.32 -15.03 22.05
C PRO A 213 -10.25 -15.57 23.14
N THR A 214 -9.92 -15.31 24.40
CA THR A 214 -10.65 -15.85 25.56
C THR A 214 -11.99 -15.14 25.77
N THR A 215 -12.25 -14.05 25.06
CA THR A 215 -13.44 -13.22 25.21
C THR A 215 -13.92 -12.74 23.84
N ARG A 216 -15.24 -12.79 23.62
CA ARG A 216 -15.88 -12.08 22.51
C ARG A 216 -15.56 -10.58 22.60
N PHE A 217 -15.50 -9.92 21.45
CA PHE A 217 -15.30 -8.47 21.41
C PHE A 217 -16.64 -7.77 21.64
N ASP A 218 -16.73 -6.94 22.68
CA ASP A 218 -17.92 -6.14 23.00
C ASP A 218 -17.94 -4.85 22.17
N ILE A 219 -17.95 -4.97 20.84
CA ILE A 219 -18.05 -3.81 19.94
C ILE A 219 -19.19 -4.00 18.93
N ALA A 220 -19.80 -2.88 18.53
CA ALA A 220 -20.78 -2.90 17.46
C ALA A 220 -20.13 -3.32 16.13
N PRO A 221 -20.83 -4.07 15.27
CA PRO A 221 -20.33 -4.43 13.94
C PRO A 221 -20.02 -3.19 13.10
N HIS A 222 -18.91 -3.23 12.36
CA HIS A 222 -18.48 -2.18 11.46
C HIS A 222 -19.23 -2.28 10.13
N ILE A 223 -20.08 -1.30 9.86
CA ILE A 223 -21.05 -1.36 8.76
C ILE A 223 -20.47 -0.94 7.39
N CYS A 224 -19.40 -0.14 7.37
CA CYS A 224 -18.84 0.45 6.15
C CYS A 224 -17.80 -0.42 5.45
N LEU A 225 -17.21 -1.40 6.15
CA LEU A 225 -16.11 -2.20 5.61
C LEU A 225 -16.66 -3.15 4.54
N ARG A 226 -16.07 -3.08 3.34
CA ARG A 226 -16.46 -3.90 2.17
C ARG A 226 -15.38 -4.86 1.72
N ARG A 227 -14.12 -4.51 1.92
CA ARG A 227 -12.96 -5.29 1.48
C ARG A 227 -12.05 -5.60 2.66
N PHE A 228 -11.77 -6.87 2.89
CA PHE A 228 -10.89 -7.30 3.96
C PHE A 228 -9.90 -8.35 3.48
N HIS A 229 -8.60 -8.06 3.59
CA HIS A 229 -7.54 -9.02 3.29
C HIS A 229 -6.79 -9.35 4.58
N LEU A 230 -6.72 -10.63 4.91
CA LEU A 230 -6.08 -11.15 6.10
C LEU A 230 -4.86 -11.98 5.69
N TYR A 231 -3.68 -11.60 6.18
CA TYR A 231 -2.45 -12.36 6.01
C TYR A 231 -2.04 -13.00 7.34
N LEU A 232 -1.88 -14.33 7.32
CA LEU A 232 -1.57 -15.17 8.46
C LEU A 232 -0.14 -15.70 8.29
N SER A 233 0.83 -15.10 8.99
CA SER A 233 2.24 -15.48 8.80
C SER A 233 2.64 -16.71 9.63
N GLN A 234 2.16 -16.85 10.88
CA GLN A 234 2.53 -17.95 11.78
C GLN A 234 1.41 -18.31 12.77
N THR A 235 0.62 -19.33 12.45
CA THR A 235 -0.53 -19.75 13.28
C THR A 235 -0.28 -21.13 13.91
N MET A 236 -0.18 -21.17 15.24
CA MET A 236 -0.07 -22.43 16.01
C MET A 236 -1.45 -23.05 16.35
N PHE A 237 -2.54 -22.34 16.05
CA PHE A 237 -3.90 -22.71 16.44
C PHE A 237 -4.85 -22.72 15.23
N SER A 238 -6.07 -23.24 15.43
CA SER A 238 -7.16 -23.17 14.45
C SER A 238 -7.37 -21.73 13.99
N CYS A 239 -7.03 -21.45 12.73
CA CYS A 239 -7.22 -20.12 12.14
C CYS A 239 -8.69 -19.72 12.06
N CYS A 240 -9.59 -20.71 12.01
CA CYS A 240 -11.01 -20.50 11.81
C CYS A 240 -11.66 -19.75 12.98
N ASP A 241 -11.24 -20.00 14.22
CA ASP A 241 -11.79 -19.31 15.40
C ASP A 241 -11.49 -17.81 15.35
N ILE A 242 -10.27 -17.46 14.92
CA ILE A 242 -9.85 -16.07 14.76
C ILE A 242 -10.61 -15.43 13.61
N ILE A 243 -10.70 -16.11 12.46
CA ILE A 243 -11.43 -15.63 11.30
C ILE A 243 -12.90 -15.40 11.65
N GLU A 244 -13.56 -16.32 12.35
CA GLU A 244 -14.94 -16.18 12.80
C GLU A 244 -15.13 -14.93 13.64
N VAL A 245 -14.29 -14.75 14.65
CA VAL A 245 -14.38 -13.59 15.53
C VAL A 245 -14.17 -12.29 14.74
N LEU A 246 -13.17 -12.23 13.85
CA LEU A 246 -12.93 -11.03 13.04
C LEU A 246 -14.09 -10.74 12.07
N LEU A 247 -14.59 -11.76 11.38
CA LEU A 247 -15.68 -11.62 10.40
C LEU A 247 -17.02 -11.28 11.05
N SER A 248 -17.27 -11.73 12.29
CA SER A 248 -18.46 -11.33 13.04
C SER A 248 -18.56 -9.81 13.26
N LEU A 249 -17.43 -9.10 13.20
CA LEU A 249 -17.36 -7.65 13.35
C LEU A 249 -17.59 -6.91 12.03
N VAL A 250 -17.57 -7.58 10.88
CA VAL A 250 -17.60 -6.94 9.56
C VAL A 250 -18.60 -7.66 8.64
N PRO A 251 -19.89 -7.74 9.02
CA PRO A 251 -20.88 -8.58 8.33
C PRO A 251 -21.23 -8.15 6.89
N ASN A 252 -20.74 -6.99 6.49
CA ASN A 252 -21.10 -6.30 5.25
C ASN A 252 -20.03 -6.41 4.15
N LEU A 253 -19.06 -7.32 4.32
CA LEU A 253 -18.00 -7.59 3.36
C LEU A 253 -18.55 -8.12 2.03
N THR A 254 -18.00 -7.60 0.95
CA THR A 254 -18.24 -8.04 -0.44
C THR A 254 -17.00 -8.71 -1.02
N ASP A 255 -15.80 -8.37 -0.55
CA ASP A 255 -14.54 -9.00 -0.91
C ASP A 255 -13.78 -9.42 0.36
N PHE A 256 -13.36 -10.68 0.42
CA PHE A 256 -12.55 -11.21 1.49
C PHE A 256 -11.40 -12.04 0.92
N GLY A 257 -10.17 -11.73 1.35
CA GLY A 257 -9.00 -12.51 0.99
C GLY A 257 -8.31 -13.07 2.22
N ILE A 258 -7.93 -14.35 2.18
CA ILE A 258 -7.01 -14.95 3.13
C ILE A 258 -5.72 -15.25 2.38
N ARG A 259 -4.60 -14.86 2.99
CA ARG A 259 -3.28 -15.28 2.56
C ARG A 259 -2.56 -15.93 3.74
N GLY A 260 -1.89 -17.05 3.54
CA GLY A 260 -1.27 -17.81 4.63
C GLY A 260 0.03 -18.48 4.24
N THR A 261 0.82 -18.87 5.24
CA THR A 261 2.00 -19.73 5.05
C THR A 261 1.61 -21.21 5.10
N ALA A 262 2.59 -22.12 4.92
CA ALA A 262 2.36 -23.56 4.98
C ALA A 262 1.72 -23.97 6.32
N SER A 263 2.14 -23.35 7.43
CA SER A 263 1.55 -23.57 8.77
C SER A 263 0.05 -23.24 8.82
N THR A 264 -0.37 -22.19 8.13
CA THR A 264 -1.77 -21.81 8.00
C THR A 264 -2.55 -22.86 7.20
N ALA A 265 -1.94 -23.43 6.14
CA ALA A 265 -2.59 -24.46 5.33
C ALA A 265 -2.91 -25.72 6.15
N TYR A 266 -2.02 -26.11 7.07
CA TYR A 266 -2.26 -27.26 7.95
C TYR A 266 -3.35 -27.01 9.00
N SER A 267 -3.52 -25.77 9.44
CA SER A 267 -4.44 -25.41 10.53
C SER A 267 -5.81 -24.91 10.07
N LEU A 268 -5.98 -24.68 8.76
CA LEU A 268 -7.22 -24.17 8.19
C LEU A 268 -8.17 -25.33 7.85
N ASN A 269 -9.20 -25.52 8.66
CA ASN A 269 -10.29 -26.42 8.33
C ASN A 269 -11.22 -25.75 7.32
N ILE A 270 -11.18 -26.22 6.08
CA ILE A 270 -11.93 -25.62 4.97
C ILE A 270 -13.45 -25.68 5.15
N ASN A 271 -13.99 -26.78 5.68
CA ASN A 271 -15.44 -26.91 5.89
C ASN A 271 -15.90 -25.92 6.97
N LEU A 272 -15.14 -25.83 8.07
CA LEU A 272 -15.41 -24.85 9.11
C LEU A 272 -15.29 -23.42 8.59
N LEU A 273 -14.30 -23.13 7.75
CA LEU A 273 -14.17 -21.82 7.11
C LEU A 273 -15.38 -21.49 6.24
N ALA A 274 -15.85 -22.44 5.43
CA ALA A 274 -17.03 -22.24 4.59
C ALA A 274 -18.28 -21.94 5.44
N ASP A 275 -18.49 -22.69 6.53
CA ASP A 275 -19.59 -22.44 7.48
C ASP A 275 -19.47 -21.05 8.13
N VAL A 276 -18.26 -20.65 8.52
CA VAL A 276 -17.97 -19.31 9.07
C VAL A 276 -18.29 -18.23 8.05
N LEU A 277 -17.86 -18.37 6.79
CA LEU A 277 -18.12 -17.40 5.73
C LEU A 277 -19.62 -17.25 5.47
N HIS A 278 -20.33 -18.38 5.30
CA HIS A 278 -21.78 -18.37 5.05
C HIS A 278 -22.55 -17.69 6.19
N ARG A 279 -22.14 -17.93 7.44
CA ARG A 279 -22.80 -17.37 8.63
C ARG A 279 -22.45 -15.91 8.89
N CYS A 280 -21.17 -15.54 8.78
CA CYS A 280 -20.69 -14.23 9.22
C CYS A 280 -20.74 -13.17 8.12
N VAL A 281 -20.57 -13.54 6.84
CA VAL A 281 -20.49 -12.60 5.72
C VAL A 281 -21.40 -13.04 4.56
N PRO A 282 -22.73 -13.04 4.75
CA PRO A 282 -23.68 -13.54 3.76
C PRO A 282 -23.74 -12.73 2.45
N LYS A 283 -23.11 -11.55 2.41
CA LYS A 283 -23.04 -10.67 1.24
C LYS A 283 -21.74 -10.81 0.43
N LEU A 284 -20.90 -11.79 0.77
CA LEU A 284 -19.62 -12.01 0.12
C LEU A 284 -19.80 -12.34 -1.36
N GLN A 285 -19.13 -11.59 -2.24
CA GLN A 285 -19.16 -11.76 -3.70
C GLN A 285 -17.84 -12.35 -4.20
N HIS A 286 -16.72 -11.95 -3.59
CA HIS A 286 -15.38 -12.35 -3.97
C HIS A 286 -14.64 -12.95 -2.76
N PHE A 287 -14.07 -14.14 -2.95
CA PHE A 287 -13.24 -14.81 -1.96
C PHE A 287 -11.91 -15.21 -2.60
N HIS A 288 -10.83 -14.77 -1.98
CA HIS A 288 -9.47 -15.07 -2.42
C HIS A 288 -8.77 -15.92 -1.35
N LEU A 289 -8.13 -17.01 -1.75
CA LEU A 289 -7.35 -17.85 -0.84
C LEU A 289 -5.98 -18.11 -1.45
N ASP A 290 -4.96 -17.45 -0.89
CA ASP A 290 -3.56 -17.54 -1.32
C ASP A 290 -2.73 -18.26 -0.26
N MET A 291 -2.34 -19.51 -0.51
CA MET A 291 -1.54 -20.29 0.44
C MET A 291 -0.13 -20.51 -0.10
N PHE A 292 0.88 -20.11 0.66
CA PHE A 292 2.28 -20.35 0.33
C PHE A 292 2.75 -21.65 0.96
N ILE A 293 2.98 -22.66 0.13
CA ILE A 293 3.51 -23.95 0.53
C ILE A 293 4.99 -24.01 0.14
N GLU A 294 5.88 -24.24 1.10
CA GLU A 294 7.30 -24.47 0.80
C GLU A 294 7.46 -25.75 -0.03
N GLU A 295 8.37 -25.72 -1.00
CA GLU A 295 8.57 -26.79 -1.99
C GLU A 295 8.88 -28.16 -1.33
N SER A 296 9.59 -28.16 -0.20
CA SER A 296 9.90 -29.34 0.61
C SER A 296 8.65 -30.04 1.17
N LEU A 297 7.57 -29.30 1.44
CA LEU A 297 6.32 -29.81 2.00
C LEU A 297 5.26 -30.10 0.93
N SER A 298 5.44 -29.59 -0.29
CA SER A 298 4.47 -29.68 -1.39
C SER A 298 4.00 -31.11 -1.68
N ARG A 299 4.91 -32.10 -1.64
CA ARG A 299 4.59 -33.51 -1.98
C ARG A 299 3.70 -34.21 -0.96
N MET A 300 3.68 -33.77 0.29
CA MET A 300 2.79 -34.34 1.33
C MET A 300 1.43 -33.64 1.38
N ILE A 301 1.36 -32.38 0.95
CA ILE A 301 0.18 -31.52 1.12
C ILE A 301 -0.81 -31.65 -0.04
N THR A 302 -0.32 -31.92 -1.26
CA THR A 302 -1.12 -31.78 -2.48
C THR A 302 -2.41 -32.60 -2.46
N ASP A 303 -2.41 -33.86 -2.01
CA ASP A 303 -3.59 -34.71 -2.21
C ASP A 303 -4.75 -34.34 -1.25
N SER A 304 -4.45 -34.09 0.03
CA SER A 304 -5.44 -33.68 1.03
C SER A 304 -5.92 -32.25 0.79
N ALA A 305 -5.00 -31.32 0.50
CA ALA A 305 -5.35 -29.93 0.22
C ALA A 305 -6.16 -29.79 -1.07
N ASN A 306 -5.82 -30.53 -2.13
CA ASN A 306 -6.58 -30.50 -3.38
C ASN A 306 -8.01 -31.05 -3.19
N GLN A 307 -8.18 -32.10 -2.38
CA GLN A 307 -9.52 -32.61 -2.06
C GLN A 307 -10.35 -31.60 -1.28
N GLN A 308 -9.74 -30.88 -0.31
CA GLN A 308 -10.40 -29.83 0.46
C GLN A 308 -10.70 -28.58 -0.37
N ILE A 309 -9.78 -28.15 -1.25
CA ILE A 309 -10.00 -27.05 -2.19
C ILE A 309 -11.15 -27.39 -3.14
N GLY A 310 -11.21 -28.62 -3.65
CA GLY A 310 -12.32 -29.11 -4.46
C GLY A 310 -13.68 -29.08 -3.75
N GLN A 311 -13.70 -29.26 -2.43
CA GLN A 311 -14.91 -29.08 -1.60
C GLN A 311 -15.29 -27.59 -1.47
N LEU A 312 -14.30 -26.71 -1.29
CA LEU A 312 -14.47 -25.25 -1.27
C LEU A 312 -15.14 -24.74 -2.56
N PHE A 313 -14.64 -25.15 -3.72
CA PHE A 313 -15.23 -24.79 -5.02
C PHE A 313 -16.69 -25.25 -5.16
N ARG A 314 -17.04 -26.41 -4.61
CA ARG A 314 -18.42 -26.92 -4.63
C ARG A 314 -19.35 -26.15 -3.71
N LEU A 315 -18.83 -25.63 -2.59
CA LEU A 315 -19.60 -24.85 -1.62
C LEU A 315 -19.85 -23.42 -2.08
N PHE A 316 -19.00 -22.88 -2.97
CA PHE A 316 -19.12 -21.52 -3.49
C PHE A 316 -19.31 -21.50 -5.01
N THR A 317 -20.47 -21.96 -5.48
CA THR A 317 -20.86 -21.88 -6.90
C THR A 317 -21.01 -20.45 -7.42
N ASN A 318 -21.06 -19.44 -6.54
CA ASN A 318 -21.23 -18.03 -6.88
C ASN A 318 -19.99 -17.15 -6.59
N ILE A 319 -18.86 -17.73 -6.17
CA ILE A 319 -17.66 -16.95 -5.86
C ILE A 319 -16.56 -17.20 -6.90
N GLN A 320 -16.09 -16.12 -7.52
CA GLN A 320 -14.92 -16.16 -8.39
C GLN A 320 -13.66 -16.28 -7.53
N ILE A 321 -13.06 -17.46 -7.51
CA ILE A 321 -11.77 -17.72 -6.87
C ILE A 321 -10.67 -17.39 -7.89
N TYR A 322 -9.87 -16.36 -7.61
CA TYR A 322 -8.79 -15.93 -8.49
C TYR A 322 -7.44 -16.49 -8.03
N PRO A 323 -6.74 -17.28 -8.85
CA PRO A 323 -5.37 -17.72 -8.53
C PRO A 323 -4.35 -16.59 -8.78
N SER A 324 -3.44 -16.39 -7.82
CA SER A 324 -2.30 -15.45 -7.92
C SER A 324 -1.35 -15.79 -9.09
N THR A 325 -0.98 -14.76 -9.87
CA THR A 325 -0.27 -14.86 -11.16
C THR A 325 1.25 -14.66 -11.11
N GLN A 326 1.96 -14.96 -10.00
CA GLN A 326 3.44 -14.81 -9.94
C GLN A 326 4.20 -16.09 -9.51
N LYS A 327 4.79 -16.78 -10.52
CA LYS A 327 5.95 -17.72 -10.61
C LYS A 327 6.42 -18.43 -9.29
N VAL A 328 5.91 -19.62 -8.89
CA VAL A 328 6.26 -21.08 -9.16
C VAL A 328 7.60 -21.55 -8.52
N PRO A 329 7.72 -22.75 -7.86
CA PRO A 329 6.89 -23.97 -7.90
C PRO A 329 6.19 -24.32 -6.57
N ALA A 330 4.98 -24.87 -6.46
CA ALA A 330 4.17 -25.70 -7.35
C ALA A 330 2.76 -25.11 -7.57
N ARG A 331 2.23 -25.33 -8.78
CA ARG A 331 0.96 -24.77 -9.27
C ARG A 331 -0.23 -25.62 -8.85
N LEU A 332 -1.32 -24.98 -8.39
CA LEU A 332 -2.67 -25.42 -8.78
C LEU A 332 -3.38 -24.23 -9.43
N ILE A 333 -3.60 -24.35 -10.74
CA ILE A 333 -4.36 -23.44 -11.57
C ILE A 333 -5.64 -24.20 -11.95
N ILE A 334 -6.81 -23.66 -11.63
CA ILE A 334 -8.08 -24.07 -12.25
C ILE A 334 -8.62 -22.84 -12.96
N GLN A 335 -8.43 -22.80 -14.27
CA GLN A 335 -9.14 -21.92 -15.19
C GLN A 335 -10.53 -22.51 -15.45
N GLY A 336 -11.54 -21.65 -15.57
CA GLY A 336 -12.81 -22.03 -16.19
C GLY A 336 -12.63 -22.34 -17.66
#